data_AF-A0A7W3R8Y0-F1
#
_entry.id   AF-A0A7W3R8Y0-F1
#
_cell.length_a   1.000
_cell.length_b   1.000
_cell.length_c   1.000
_cell.angle_alpha   90.00
_cell.angle_beta   90.00
_cell.angle_gamma   90.00
#
_symmetry.space_group_name_H-M   'P 1'
#
loop_
_entity.id
_entity.type
_entity.pdbx_description
1 polymer ?
#
loop_
_entity_poly.entity_id
_entity_poly.type
_entity_poly.pdbx_seq_one_letter_code
_entity_poly.pdbx_strand_id
1 'polypeptide(L)'
;MRLQLRRRAVVLAAVPVLALSLAACGENGGAGAGPSKSAMSDQDKRLKWAKCMRDNGVQVEVKPDGGMLTKREKSRTGGDEGPSDSESDEAMKKCRHLLPDGGEPPKPSAADVAKLREFAKCMRAHGIDMPDPGPDGRILIERREGDGVSKKEMEDAQRACRKHMPSPPGGRR
;
A
#
# COMPACT_ATOMS: atom_id res chain seq x y z
N MET A 1 -30.92 -29.59 -42.41
CA MET A 1 -31.21 -31.03 -42.52
C MET A 1 -31.99 -31.47 -41.28
N ARG A 2 -33.22 -31.95 -41.45
CA ARG A 2 -34.08 -32.47 -40.37
C ARG A 2 -33.94 -34.01 -40.29
N LEU A 3 -33.82 -34.46 -39.03
CA LEU A 3 -34.40 -35.66 -38.40
C LEU A 3 -33.96 -37.10 -38.76
N GLN A 4 -33.50 -37.77 -37.69
CA GLN A 4 -33.69 -39.18 -37.30
C GLN A 4 -33.04 -40.26 -38.19
N LEU A 5 -32.69 -41.47 -37.78
CA LEU A 5 -33.06 -42.34 -36.66
C LEU A 5 -32.11 -43.55 -36.75
N ARG A 6 -31.53 -44.09 -35.66
CA ARG A 6 -31.31 -45.54 -35.37
C ARG A 6 -30.88 -45.68 -33.90
N ARG A 7 -31.80 -45.84 -32.95
CA ARG A 7 -32.24 -47.12 -32.35
C ARG A 7 -31.10 -48.06 -31.94
N ARG A 8 -30.89 -48.23 -30.63
CA ARG A 8 -31.06 -49.51 -29.90
C ARG A 8 -30.89 -49.29 -28.39
N ALA A 9 -31.65 -50.07 -27.64
CA ALA A 9 -31.99 -49.86 -26.25
C ALA A 9 -31.26 -50.86 -25.33
N VAL A 10 -31.20 -50.51 -24.04
CA VAL A 10 -31.13 -51.39 -22.84
C VAL A 10 -29.84 -52.21 -22.66
N VAL A 11 -29.17 -52.06 -21.50
CA VAL A 11 -28.98 -53.11 -20.46
C VAL A 11 -28.57 -52.43 -19.14
N LEU A 12 -29.36 -52.66 -18.09
CA LEU A 12 -29.02 -52.47 -16.67
C LEU A 12 -28.03 -53.57 -16.24
N ALA A 13 -26.90 -53.22 -15.64
CA ALA A 13 -26.13 -54.13 -14.78
C ALA A 13 -25.31 -53.33 -13.77
N ALA A 14 -25.61 -53.54 -12.49
CA ALA A 14 -24.87 -53.02 -11.34
C ALA A 14 -23.75 -53.99 -10.97
N VAL A 15 -22.51 -53.49 -10.79
CA VAL A 15 -21.48 -54.06 -9.89
C VAL A 15 -20.54 -52.92 -9.46
N PRO A 16 -20.45 -52.58 -8.15
CA PRO A 16 -19.46 -51.66 -7.63
C PRO A 16 -18.14 -52.38 -7.30
N VAL A 17 -17.12 -51.60 -6.94
CA VAL A 17 -15.76 -51.98 -6.49
C VAL A 17 -14.70 -51.96 -7.59
N LEU A 18 -14.14 -50.76 -7.79
CA LEU A 18 -12.74 -50.59 -8.16
C LEU A 18 -12.13 -49.62 -7.16
N ALA A 19 -11.43 -50.20 -6.18
CA ALA A 19 -10.57 -49.47 -5.28
C ALA A 19 -9.39 -48.91 -6.09
N LEU A 20 -9.36 -47.59 -6.29
CA LEU A 20 -8.13 -46.88 -6.65
C LEU A 20 -7.59 -46.20 -5.38
N SER A 21 -6.64 -46.86 -4.76
CA SER A 21 -5.73 -46.31 -3.77
C SER A 21 -4.77 -45.32 -4.45
N LEU A 22 -5.03 -44.02 -4.35
CA LEU A 22 -3.99 -43.00 -4.49
C LEU A 22 -3.26 -42.88 -3.15
N ALA A 23 -2.06 -43.45 -3.11
CA ALA A 23 -1.05 -43.06 -2.15
C ALA A 23 -0.65 -41.60 -2.43
N ALA A 24 -1.16 -40.67 -1.62
CA ALA A 24 -0.55 -39.38 -1.42
C ALA A 24 -0.08 -39.31 0.04
N CYS A 25 1.17 -39.72 0.27
CA CYS A 25 1.90 -39.27 1.45
C CYS A 25 1.96 -37.75 1.40
N GLY A 26 1.21 -37.13 2.29
CA GLY A 26 1.19 -35.69 2.54
C GLY A 26 0.85 -35.47 4.01
N GLU A 27 1.62 -36.10 4.89
CA GLU A 27 1.65 -35.73 6.30
C GLU A 27 2.57 -34.52 6.44
N ASN A 28 1.96 -33.35 6.65
CA ASN A 28 2.50 -32.42 7.62
C ASN A 28 1.37 -31.51 8.10
N GLY A 29 1.02 -31.67 9.38
CA GLY A 29 0.02 -30.88 10.05
C GLY A 29 0.31 -29.38 9.92
N GLY A 30 -0.66 -28.66 9.39
CA GLY A 30 -0.76 -27.22 9.51
C GLY A 30 -2.22 -26.93 9.85
N ALA A 31 -2.45 -26.62 11.12
CA ALA A 31 -3.74 -26.22 11.66
C ALA A 31 -4.48 -25.32 10.68
N GLY A 32 -5.77 -25.63 10.47
CA GLY A 32 -6.65 -24.82 9.66
C GLY A 32 -6.54 -23.36 10.07
N ALA A 33 -5.92 -22.56 9.20
CA ALA A 33 -6.41 -21.22 8.97
C ALA A 33 -7.78 -21.42 8.32
N GLY A 34 -8.80 -21.57 9.15
CA GLY A 34 -10.16 -21.30 8.70
C GLY A 34 -10.15 -19.95 7.97
N PRO A 35 -10.95 -19.76 6.92
CA PRO A 35 -11.00 -18.48 6.23
C PRO A 35 -11.23 -17.41 7.29
N SER A 36 -10.21 -16.59 7.54
CA SER A 36 -10.37 -15.37 8.32
C SER A 36 -11.58 -14.69 7.71
N LYS A 37 -12.67 -14.60 8.47
CA LYS A 37 -13.84 -13.80 8.09
C LYS A 37 -13.41 -12.35 8.16
N SER A 38 -12.57 -11.97 7.22
CA SER A 38 -12.09 -10.62 7.05
C SER A 38 -13.28 -9.85 6.51
N ALA A 39 -13.80 -8.92 7.32
CA ALA A 39 -14.30 -7.68 6.76
C ALA A 39 -13.34 -7.30 5.62
N MET A 40 -13.84 -7.25 4.38
CA MET A 40 -13.11 -7.04 3.11
C MET A 40 -11.60 -6.87 3.24
N SER A 41 -10.81 -7.74 2.60
CA SER A 41 -9.34 -7.67 2.70
C SER A 41 -8.82 -6.26 2.37
N ASP A 42 -7.72 -5.84 2.97
CA ASP A 42 -7.13 -4.52 2.64
C ASP A 42 -6.78 -4.39 1.15
N GLN A 43 -6.60 -5.51 0.45
CA GLN A 43 -6.52 -5.55 -1.00
C GLN A 43 -7.83 -5.12 -1.66
N ASP A 44 -8.97 -5.65 -1.21
CA ASP A 44 -10.28 -5.28 -1.73
C ASP A 44 -10.64 -3.80 -1.50
N LYS A 45 -10.29 -3.27 -0.32
CA LYS A 45 -10.46 -1.84 0.00
C LYS A 45 -9.64 -0.97 -0.94
N ARG A 46 -8.39 -1.34 -1.20
CA ARG A 46 -7.52 -0.65 -2.17
C ARG A 46 -8.07 -0.71 -3.60
N LEU A 47 -8.61 -1.86 -4.02
CA LEU A 47 -9.25 -2.00 -5.33
C LEU A 47 -10.50 -1.11 -5.45
N LYS A 48 -11.34 -1.04 -4.41
CA LYS A 48 -12.49 -0.13 -4.36
C LYS A 48 -12.08 1.33 -4.40
N TRP A 49 -11.07 1.72 -3.62
CA TRP A 49 -10.52 3.07 -3.67
C TRP A 49 -9.99 3.41 -5.06
N ALA A 50 -9.18 2.53 -5.67
CA ALA A 50 -8.63 2.74 -7.00
C ALA A 50 -9.73 2.86 -8.06
N LYS A 51 -10.82 2.09 -7.93
CA LYS A 51 -12.01 2.25 -8.79
C LYS A 51 -12.65 3.63 -8.59
N CYS A 52 -12.93 4.03 -7.35
CA CYS A 52 -13.51 5.34 -7.04
C CYS A 52 -12.67 6.50 -7.61
N MET A 53 -11.35 6.41 -7.51
CA MET A 53 -10.44 7.43 -8.08
C MET A 53 -10.56 7.50 -9.61
N ARG A 54 -10.61 6.36 -10.30
CA ARG A 54 -10.82 6.32 -11.76
C ARG A 54 -12.19 6.85 -12.18
N ASP A 55 -13.23 6.54 -11.40
CA ASP A 55 -14.58 7.06 -11.60
C ASP A 55 -14.65 8.60 -11.42
N ASN A 56 -13.68 9.19 -10.71
CA ASN A 56 -13.50 10.65 -10.55
C ASN A 56 -12.39 11.22 -11.44
N GLY A 57 -12.01 10.53 -12.52
CA GLY A 57 -11.05 11.03 -13.52
C GLY A 57 -9.58 10.87 -13.14
N VAL A 58 -9.28 10.29 -11.97
CA VAL A 58 -7.90 10.03 -11.53
C VAL A 58 -7.49 8.62 -11.92
N GLN A 59 -6.62 8.55 -12.93
CA GLN A 59 -6.04 7.28 -13.36
C GLN A 59 -5.07 6.75 -12.32
N VAL A 60 -5.49 5.71 -11.61
CA VAL A 60 -4.69 4.96 -10.63
C VAL A 60 -4.29 3.61 -11.21
N GLU A 61 -3.02 3.24 -11.12
CA GLU A 61 -2.51 1.90 -11.37
C GLU A 61 -2.23 1.21 -10.03
N VAL A 62 -2.76 0.00 -9.84
CA VAL A 62 -2.44 -0.84 -8.68
C VAL A 62 -1.36 -1.81 -9.11
N LYS A 63 -0.20 -1.75 -8.46
CA LYS A 63 0.94 -2.64 -8.70
C LYS A 63 0.68 -4.03 -8.10
N PRO A 64 1.38 -5.07 -8.58
CA PRO A 64 1.28 -6.42 -8.01
C PRO A 64 1.66 -6.53 -6.53
N ASP A 65 2.56 -5.66 -6.04
CA ASP A 65 2.93 -5.55 -4.63
C ASP A 65 1.89 -4.78 -3.78
N GLY A 66 0.82 -4.29 -4.42
CA GLY A 66 -0.24 -3.52 -3.79
C GLY A 66 0.09 -2.03 -3.61
N GLY A 67 1.22 -1.55 -4.15
CA GLY A 67 1.49 -0.13 -4.30
C GLY A 67 0.52 0.51 -5.30
N MET A 68 0.25 1.80 -5.18
CA MET A 68 -0.67 2.53 -6.06
C MET A 68 0.01 3.75 -6.66
N LEU A 69 -0.04 3.90 -7.97
CA LEU A 69 0.55 5.02 -8.72
C LEU A 69 -0.55 5.82 -9.41
N THR A 70 -0.51 7.15 -9.32
CA THR A 70 -1.36 7.99 -10.17
C THR A 70 -0.66 8.30 -11.49
N LYS A 71 -1.42 8.51 -12.57
CA LYS A 71 -0.87 8.88 -13.88
C LYS A 71 -0.03 10.18 -13.84
N ARG A 72 -0.31 11.09 -12.90
CA ARG A 72 0.51 12.29 -12.66
C ARG A 72 1.92 11.94 -12.19
N GLU A 73 2.08 10.91 -11.34
CA GLU A 73 3.40 10.41 -10.94
C GLU A 73 4.17 9.81 -12.12
N LYS A 74 3.47 9.16 -13.07
CA LYS A 74 4.06 8.70 -14.34
C LYS A 74 4.38 9.83 -15.32
N SER A 75 3.65 10.95 -15.27
CA SER A 75 3.84 12.10 -16.17
C SER A 75 5.03 13.00 -15.78
N ARG A 76 5.53 12.92 -14.54
CA ARG A 76 6.85 13.48 -14.18
C ARG A 76 8.02 12.85 -14.98
N THR A 77 7.75 11.74 -15.67
CA THR A 77 8.66 11.07 -16.62
C THR A 77 8.21 11.17 -18.09
N GLY A 78 7.19 11.97 -18.42
CA GLY A 78 6.81 12.31 -19.79
C GLY A 78 5.30 12.25 -20.10
N GLY A 79 4.77 13.35 -20.64
CA GLY A 79 4.03 13.35 -21.91
C GLY A 79 2.51 13.17 -21.93
N ASP A 80 1.79 13.16 -20.80
CA ASP A 80 0.32 13.10 -20.84
C ASP A 80 -0.29 13.92 -19.69
N GLU A 81 -1.26 14.78 -20.00
CA GLU A 81 -2.00 15.62 -19.04
C GLU A 81 -2.83 14.70 -18.12
N GLY A 82 -2.24 14.35 -16.98
CA GLY A 82 -2.98 13.76 -15.87
C GLY A 82 -3.94 14.78 -15.26
N PRO A 83 -4.88 14.33 -14.40
CA PRO A 83 -5.78 15.24 -13.69
C PRO A 83 -4.99 16.36 -13.00
N SER A 84 -5.58 17.55 -12.97
CA SER A 84 -5.06 18.68 -12.19
C SER A 84 -4.94 18.30 -10.71
N ASP A 85 -4.13 19.04 -9.95
CA ASP A 85 -4.01 18.83 -8.50
C ASP A 85 -5.38 18.97 -7.81
N SER A 86 -6.22 19.91 -8.28
CA SER A 86 -7.57 20.12 -7.78
C SER A 86 -8.50 18.91 -8.01
N GLU A 87 -8.50 18.34 -9.22
CA GLU A 87 -9.32 17.17 -9.55
C GLU A 87 -8.88 15.94 -8.75
N SER A 88 -7.56 15.79 -8.56
CA SER A 88 -7.00 14.72 -7.74
C SER A 88 -7.40 14.85 -6.27
N ASP A 89 -7.37 16.07 -5.72
CA ASP A 89 -7.75 16.34 -4.34
C ASP A 89 -9.25 16.15 -4.09
N GLU A 90 -10.10 16.52 -5.04
CA GLU A 90 -11.54 16.27 -4.96
C GLU A 90 -11.88 14.79 -5.01
N ALA A 91 -11.26 14.03 -5.93
CA ALA A 91 -11.38 12.58 -5.99
C ALA A 91 -10.93 11.95 -4.67
N MET A 92 -9.79 12.39 -4.11
CA MET A 92 -9.29 11.93 -2.82
C MET A 92 -10.29 12.20 -1.70
N LYS A 93 -10.86 13.41 -1.60
CA LYS A 93 -11.86 13.74 -0.59
C LYS A 93 -13.08 12.81 -0.64
N LYS A 94 -13.55 12.48 -1.85
CA LYS A 94 -14.68 11.56 -2.06
C LYS A 94 -14.32 10.12 -1.73
N CYS A 95 -13.13 9.66 -2.12
CA CYS A 95 -12.75 8.25 -2.06
C CYS A 95 -12.02 7.84 -0.77
N ARG A 96 -11.55 8.79 0.05
CA ARG A 96 -10.71 8.55 1.24
C ARG A 96 -11.26 7.49 2.20
N HIS A 97 -12.58 7.43 2.36
CA HIS A 97 -13.26 6.47 3.23
C HIS A 97 -13.07 4.99 2.82
N LEU A 98 -12.58 4.74 1.61
CA LEU A 98 -12.28 3.40 1.08
C LEU A 98 -10.85 2.95 1.43
N LEU A 99 -9.99 3.84 1.95
CA LEU A 99 -8.65 3.49 2.39
C LEU A 99 -8.67 2.94 3.83
N PRO A 100 -7.76 2.00 4.18
CA PRO A 100 -7.45 1.70 5.57
C PRO A 100 -7.13 2.99 6.35
N ASP A 101 -7.63 3.10 7.58
CA ASP A 101 -7.46 4.28 8.45
C ASP A 101 -7.79 5.63 7.78
N GLY A 102 -8.66 5.62 6.76
CA GLY A 102 -9.01 6.82 6.01
C GLY A 102 -7.82 7.43 5.26
N GLY A 103 -6.80 6.64 4.92
CA GLY A 103 -5.63 7.12 4.18
C GLY A 103 -4.71 8.04 5.00
N GLU A 104 -4.92 8.13 6.31
CA GLU A 104 -3.97 8.83 7.18
C GLU A 104 -2.69 8.02 7.31
N PRO A 105 -1.50 8.67 7.28
CA PRO A 105 -0.25 7.98 7.51
C PRO A 105 -0.26 7.33 8.90
N PRO A 106 0.35 6.14 9.05
CA PRO A 106 0.41 5.47 10.34
C PRO A 106 1.12 6.37 11.35
N LYS A 107 0.56 6.46 12.55
CA LYS A 107 1.19 7.21 13.64
C LYS A 107 2.51 6.52 14.00
N PRO A 108 3.62 7.29 14.13
CA PRO A 108 4.90 6.71 14.51
C PRO A 108 4.81 6.10 15.91
N SER A 109 5.54 5.01 16.12
CA SER A 109 5.66 4.41 17.45
C SER A 109 6.42 5.34 18.40
N ALA A 110 6.26 5.15 19.72
CA ALA A 110 7.04 5.91 20.70
C ALA A 110 8.56 5.78 20.49
N ALA A 111 9.02 4.61 20.02
CA ALA A 111 10.41 4.38 19.66
C ALA A 111 10.84 5.19 18.42
N ASP A 112 9.97 5.35 17.42
CA ASP A 112 10.27 6.16 16.24
C ASP A 112 10.22 7.65 16.56
N VAL A 113 9.32 8.10 17.43
CA VAL A 113 9.34 9.48 17.96
C VAL A 113 10.65 9.75 18.71
N ALA A 114 11.16 8.80 19.50
CA ALA A 114 12.46 8.95 20.15
C ALA A 114 13.61 9.07 19.13
N LYS A 115 13.62 8.25 18.07
CA LYS A 115 14.59 8.36 16.98
C LYS A 115 14.51 9.72 16.27
N LEU A 116 13.31 10.21 16.00
CA LEU A 116 13.08 11.53 15.40
C LEU A 116 13.59 12.67 16.29
N ARG A 117 13.51 12.54 17.62
CA ARG A 117 14.14 13.50 18.55
C ARG A 117 15.67 13.46 18.44
N GLU A 118 16.27 12.28 18.34
CA GLU A 118 17.72 12.16 18.13
C GLU A 118 18.14 12.71 16.76
N PHE A 119 17.31 12.53 15.74
CA PHE A 119 17.51 13.15 14.43
C PHE A 119 17.48 14.68 14.53
N ALA A 120 16.46 15.26 15.19
CA ALA A 120 16.35 16.71 15.39
C ALA A 120 17.55 17.28 16.16
N LYS A 121 17.99 16.60 17.23
CA LYS A 121 19.22 16.95 17.97
C LYS A 121 20.46 16.95 17.07
N CYS A 122 20.61 15.91 16.24
CA CYS A 122 21.72 15.81 15.30
C CYS A 122 21.69 16.96 14.27
N MET A 123 20.52 17.27 13.71
CA MET A 123 20.36 18.38 12.76
C MET A 123 20.75 19.73 13.39
N ARG A 124 20.34 19.98 14.65
CA ARG A 124 20.75 21.18 15.41
C ARG A 124 22.25 21.24 15.64
N ALA A 125 22.91 20.11 15.90
CA ALA A 125 24.36 20.04 16.00
C ALA A 125 25.08 20.36 14.68
N HIS A 126 24.40 20.20 13.54
CA HIS A 126 24.86 20.61 12.21
C HIS A 126 24.41 22.02 11.80
N GLY A 127 23.90 22.83 12.74
CA GLY A 127 23.49 24.22 12.50
C GLY A 127 22.12 24.37 11.84
N ILE A 128 21.36 23.27 11.71
CA ILE A 128 19.99 23.30 11.19
C ILE A 128 19.03 23.42 12.36
N ASP A 129 18.37 24.57 12.51
CA ASP A 129 17.34 24.73 13.54
C ASP A 129 16.11 23.89 13.19
N MET A 130 16.02 22.73 13.84
CA MET A 130 14.93 21.78 13.66
C MET A 130 14.21 21.61 14.99
N PRO A 131 12.90 21.89 15.10
CA PRO A 131 12.16 21.66 16.32
C PRO A 131 11.99 20.16 16.60
N ASP A 132 11.75 19.82 17.86
CA ASP A 132 11.47 18.44 18.26
C ASP A 132 10.07 18.00 17.77
N PRO A 133 9.88 16.70 17.47
CA PRO A 133 8.58 16.17 17.09
C PRO A 133 7.58 16.22 18.25
N GLY A 134 6.33 16.52 17.93
CA GLY A 134 5.20 16.44 18.84
C GLY A 134 4.90 15.01 19.31
N PRO A 135 3.92 14.83 20.22
CA PRO A 135 3.53 13.50 20.70
C PRO A 135 3.03 12.55 19.61
N ASP A 136 2.52 13.11 18.51
CA ASP A 136 2.09 12.40 17.30
C ASP A 136 3.21 12.19 16.28
N GLY A 137 4.45 12.59 16.63
CA GLY A 137 5.65 12.48 15.80
C GLY A 137 5.74 13.50 14.67
N ARG A 138 4.83 14.48 14.59
CA ARG A 138 4.90 15.53 13.57
C ARG A 138 5.95 16.56 13.94
N ILE A 139 6.76 16.96 12.96
CA ILE A 139 7.72 18.07 13.05
C ILE A 139 7.16 19.23 12.24
N LEU A 140 6.86 20.34 12.89
CA LEU A 140 6.40 21.57 12.24
C LEU A 140 7.61 22.45 11.98
N ILE A 141 8.09 22.45 10.75
CA ILE A 141 9.22 23.29 10.34
C ILE A 141 8.68 24.67 9.96
N GLU A 142 8.82 25.62 10.86
CA GLU A 142 8.55 27.03 10.57
C GLU A 142 9.81 27.62 9.90
N ARG A 143 9.85 27.61 8.57
CA ARG A 143 10.93 28.29 7.85
C ARG A 143 10.78 29.80 8.03
N ARG A 144 11.71 30.39 8.77
CA ARG A 144 11.85 31.84 8.84
C ARG A 144 12.67 32.31 7.64
N GLU A 145 12.21 33.36 6.98
CA GLU A 145 12.97 34.00 5.91
C GLU A 145 14.33 34.48 6.46
N GLY A 146 15.43 34.03 5.85
CA GLY A 146 16.78 34.34 6.31
C GLY A 146 17.37 33.40 7.37
N ASP A 147 16.83 32.19 7.52
CA ASP A 147 17.41 31.10 8.32
C ASP A 147 18.83 30.69 7.89
N GLY A 148 19.30 31.16 6.73
CA GLY A 148 20.71 31.12 6.33
C GLY A 148 21.23 29.73 5.97
N VAL A 149 20.37 28.71 6.02
CA VAL A 149 20.70 27.33 5.70
C VAL A 149 20.56 27.11 4.20
N SER A 150 21.67 26.83 3.52
CA SER A 150 21.65 26.39 2.14
C SER A 150 21.07 24.98 2.01
N LYS A 151 20.52 24.66 0.84
CA LYS A 151 20.10 23.30 0.50
C LYS A 151 21.23 22.29 0.71
N LYS A 152 22.47 22.68 0.40
CA LYS A 152 23.64 21.82 0.56
C LYS A 152 23.91 21.49 2.03
N GLU A 153 23.85 22.47 2.91
CA GLU A 153 24.04 22.27 4.36
C GLU A 153 22.95 21.36 4.94
N MET A 154 21.69 21.57 4.53
CA MET A 154 20.59 20.70 4.92
C MET A 154 20.80 19.25 4.45
N GLU A 155 21.22 19.05 3.20
CA GLU A 155 21.49 17.72 2.66
C GLU A 155 22.71 17.03 3.32
N ASP A 156 23.77 17.78 3.61
CA ASP A 156 24.96 17.29 4.30
C ASP A 156 24.61 16.88 5.75
N ALA A 157 23.84 17.70 6.46
CA ALA A 157 23.31 17.37 7.79
C ALA A 157 22.40 16.13 7.76
N GLN A 158 21.46 16.05 6.81
CA GLN A 158 20.59 14.87 6.65
C GLN A 158 21.39 13.59 6.40
N ARG A 159 22.45 13.65 5.58
CA ARG A 159 23.33 12.51 5.34
C ARG A 159 24.04 12.07 6.62
N ALA A 160 24.60 13.00 7.39
CA ALA A 160 25.27 12.72 8.65
C ALA A 160 24.31 12.14 9.70
N CYS A 161 23.08 12.65 9.73
CA CYS A 161 22.07 12.28 10.71
C CYS A 161 21.19 11.09 10.31
N ARG A 162 21.35 10.52 9.10
CA ARG A 162 20.48 9.46 8.54
C ARG A 162 20.29 8.25 9.46
N LYS A 163 21.30 7.91 10.27
CA LYS A 163 21.23 6.79 11.23
C LYS A 163 20.13 6.94 12.28
N HIS A 164 19.65 8.16 12.51
CA HIS A 164 18.58 8.47 13.46
C HIS A 164 17.20 8.53 12.80
N MET A 165 17.09 8.43 11.47
CA MET A 165 15.77 8.39 10.83
C MET A 165 15.09 7.03 11.05
N PRO A 166 13.80 7.01 11.42
CA PRO A 166 13.03 5.78 11.41
C PRO A 166 12.89 5.25 9.98
N SER A 167 12.80 3.93 9.83
CA SER A 167 12.56 3.32 8.52
C SER A 167 11.19 3.77 7.98
N PRO A 168 11.05 4.00 6.66
CA PRO A 168 9.76 4.35 6.09
C PRO A 168 8.73 3.26 6.37
N PRO A 169 7.47 3.62 6.69
CA PRO A 169 6.41 2.64 6.89
C PRO A 169 6.23 1.82 5.60
N GLY A 170 6.34 0.49 5.73
CA GLY A 170 6.24 -0.44 4.59
C GLY A 170 7.57 -0.82 3.92
N GLY A 171 8.73 -0.32 4.40
CA GLY A 171 10.03 -0.85 3.98
C GLY A 171 10.25 -2.25 4.55
N ARG A 172 10.25 -3.29 3.70
CA ARG A 172 10.73 -4.62 4.11
C ARG A 172 12.18 -4.50 4.58
N ARG A 173 12.46 -5.00 5.78
CA ARG A 173 13.83 -5.19 6.30
C ARG A 173 14.58 -6.19 5.45
#